data_AF-A0A1Y2QDK2-F1
#
_entry.id   AF-A0A1Y2QDK2-F1
#
_cell.length_a   1.000
_cell.length_b   1.000
_cell.length_c   1.000
_cell.angle_alpha   90.00
_cell.angle_beta   90.00
_cell.angle_gamma   90.00
#
_symmetry.space_group_name_H-M   'P 1'
#
loop_
_entity.id
_entity.type
_entity.pdbx_description
1 polymer ?
#
loop_
_entity_poly.entity_id
_entity_poly.type
_entity_poly.pdbx_seq_one_letter_code
_entity_poly.pdbx_strand_id
1 'polypeptide(L)'
;MRAMIAMTMLALAGCTQSTSTSGPPPELRGGQMSPVPAFNGGGEGWSIDITSTGGGAHDASLVWASGSQHNDFKLFYRGQPADAPSTLIVLSGEMRAGGALRPVIVEIKREPCRDDAGASFMHSVSVTAEGVVPGTSQMRGCGHLAMR
;
A
#
# COMPACT_ATOMS: atom_id res chain seq x y z
N MET A 1 9.06 -59.59 -46.24
CA MET A 1 8.23 -58.75 -47.12
C MET A 1 7.57 -57.68 -46.28
N ARG A 2 7.62 -56.41 -46.72
CA ARG A 2 6.77 -55.26 -46.31
C ARG A 2 7.01 -54.74 -44.88
N ALA A 3 7.09 -53.44 -44.60
CA ALA A 3 7.06 -52.23 -45.42
C ALA A 3 7.77 -51.11 -44.64
N MET A 4 8.49 -50.24 -45.35
CA MET A 4 8.93 -48.94 -44.84
C MET A 4 7.69 -48.03 -44.71
N ILE A 5 7.55 -47.33 -43.59
CA ILE A 5 6.68 -46.16 -43.48
C ILE A 5 7.56 -44.99 -43.05
N ALA A 6 7.86 -44.13 -44.01
CA ALA A 6 8.32 -42.78 -43.77
C ALA A 6 7.11 -41.95 -43.32
N MET A 7 7.23 -41.25 -42.19
CA MET A 7 6.24 -40.27 -41.77
C MET A 7 6.94 -38.95 -41.46
N THR A 8 6.47 -37.96 -42.20
CA THR A 8 6.84 -36.55 -42.34
C THR A 8 6.94 -35.77 -41.02
N MET A 9 7.96 -34.91 -40.95
CA MET A 9 8.08 -33.80 -40.01
C MET A 9 6.89 -32.84 -40.12
N LEU A 10 6.39 -32.36 -38.99
CA LEU A 10 5.86 -30.99 -38.87
C LEU A 10 6.13 -30.50 -37.45
N ALA A 11 7.12 -29.62 -37.30
CA ALA A 11 7.36 -28.87 -36.08
C ALA A 11 6.43 -27.65 -36.06
N LEU A 12 5.43 -27.66 -35.18
CA LEU A 12 4.64 -26.48 -34.84
C LEU A 12 5.16 -25.93 -33.50
N ALA A 13 6.12 -25.03 -33.61
CA ALA A 13 6.51 -24.13 -32.53
C ALA A 13 5.34 -23.15 -32.30
N GLY A 14 4.55 -23.39 -31.26
CA GLY A 14 3.43 -22.54 -30.85
C GLY A 14 3.65 -22.01 -29.44
N CYS A 15 4.76 -21.29 -29.20
CA CYS A 15 4.92 -20.50 -27.98
C CYS A 15 3.96 -19.30 -28.06
N THR A 16 2.77 -19.43 -27.47
CA THR A 16 1.90 -18.28 -27.19
C THR A 16 2.57 -17.43 -26.09
N GLN A 17 3.44 -16.52 -26.51
CA GLN A 17 3.92 -15.44 -25.64
C GLN A 17 2.75 -14.48 -25.44
N SER A 18 2.09 -14.60 -24.29
CA SER A 18 1.24 -13.54 -23.77
C SER A 18 2.11 -12.30 -23.63
N THR A 19 1.94 -11.35 -24.54
CA THR A 19 2.47 -10.00 -24.39
C THR A 19 1.74 -9.35 -23.22
N SER A 20 2.31 -9.48 -22.03
CA SER A 20 1.98 -8.61 -20.91
C SER A 20 2.35 -7.19 -21.32
N THR A 21 1.37 -6.41 -21.73
CA THR A 21 1.52 -4.96 -21.83
C THR A 21 1.70 -4.42 -20.41
N SER A 22 2.93 -4.48 -19.90
CA SER A 22 3.36 -3.64 -18.79
C SER A 22 3.57 -2.24 -19.36
N GLY A 23 2.47 -1.52 -19.58
CA GLY A 23 2.57 -0.07 -19.74
C GLY A 23 3.20 0.51 -18.47
N PRO A 24 4.04 1.55 -18.56
CA PRO A 24 4.53 2.22 -17.37
C PRO A 24 3.34 2.68 -16.53
N PRO A 25 3.40 2.57 -15.19
CA PRO A 25 2.38 3.16 -14.34
C PRO A 25 2.24 4.63 -14.72
N PRO A 26 1.03 5.22 -14.70
CA PRO A 26 0.85 6.61 -15.04
C PRO A 26 1.82 7.46 -14.21
N GLU A 27 2.80 8.07 -14.88
CA GLU A 27 3.68 9.04 -14.25
C GLU A 27 2.78 10.18 -13.76
N LEU A 28 2.71 10.34 -12.44
CA LEU A 28 2.11 11.52 -11.82
C LEU A 28 2.96 12.71 -12.23
N ARG A 29 2.57 13.36 -13.34
CA ARG A 29 3.24 14.55 -13.85
C ARG A 29 3.25 15.62 -12.77
N GLY A 30 4.44 16.11 -12.43
CA GLY A 30 4.66 17.12 -11.38
C GLY A 30 3.70 18.30 -11.56
N GLY A 31 2.82 18.49 -10.58
CA GLY A 31 1.77 19.51 -10.59
C GLY A 31 0.39 18.99 -10.20
N GLN A 32 0.12 17.69 -10.33
CA GLN A 32 -1.16 17.12 -9.92
C GLN A 32 -1.15 16.80 -8.41
N MET A 33 -2.14 17.31 -7.66
CA MET A 33 -2.34 16.91 -6.27
C MET A 33 -2.62 15.39 -6.19
N SER A 34 -2.09 14.71 -5.17
CA SER A 34 -2.42 13.30 -4.94
C SER A 34 -3.94 13.15 -4.82
N PRO A 35 -4.56 12.13 -5.46
CA PRO A 35 -5.99 11.87 -5.27
C PRO A 35 -6.30 11.39 -3.86
N VAL A 36 -5.29 11.04 -3.06
CA VAL A 36 -5.42 10.65 -1.67
C VAL A 36 -5.46 11.91 -0.78
N PRO A 37 -6.57 12.16 -0.06
CA PRO A 37 -6.64 13.26 0.90
C PRO A 37 -5.71 13.05 2.11
N ALA A 38 -5.61 14.06 2.98
CA ALA A 38 -4.96 13.86 4.26
C ALA A 38 -5.74 12.81 5.09
N PHE A 39 -5.05 12.10 5.96
CA PHE A 39 -5.61 11.07 6.83
C PHE A 39 -5.12 11.28 8.25
N ASN A 40 -6.02 11.18 9.22
CA ASN A 40 -5.69 11.06 10.64
C ASN A 40 -6.36 9.80 11.17
N GLY A 41 -5.60 8.97 11.88
CA GLY A 41 -6.11 7.75 12.47
C GLY A 41 -5.16 7.16 13.50
N GLY A 42 -5.50 5.96 13.98
CA GLY A 42 -4.73 5.30 15.02
C GLY A 42 -5.46 4.10 15.59
N GLY A 43 -4.78 3.41 16.50
CA GLY A 43 -5.32 2.29 17.26
C GLY A 43 -4.82 2.33 18.70
N GLU A 44 -4.94 1.21 19.41
CA GLU A 44 -4.49 1.13 20.80
C GLU A 44 -3.02 1.55 20.95
N GLY A 45 -2.78 2.67 21.63
CA GLY A 45 -1.44 3.13 21.98
C GLY A 45 -0.63 3.78 20.84
N TRP A 46 -1.22 4.05 19.68
CA TRP A 46 -0.52 4.72 18.56
C TRP A 46 -1.46 5.55 17.67
N SER A 47 -0.90 6.56 17.01
CA SER A 47 -1.58 7.39 16.02
C SER A 47 -0.72 7.62 14.78
N ILE A 48 -1.38 7.83 13.64
CA ILE A 48 -0.73 8.19 12.38
C ILE A 48 -1.42 9.40 11.75
N ASP A 49 -0.61 10.37 11.35
CA ASP A 49 -1.00 11.53 10.56
C ASP A 49 -0.36 11.44 9.19
N ILE A 50 -1.14 11.62 8.12
CA ILE A 50 -0.67 11.56 6.73
C ILE A 50 -1.17 12.80 6.00
N THR A 51 -0.24 13.59 5.46
CA THR A 51 -0.54 14.84 4.75
C THR A 51 -0.02 14.76 3.32
N SER A 52 -0.89 14.99 2.34
CA SER A 52 -0.51 15.06 0.92
C SER A 52 0.39 16.27 0.65
N THR A 53 1.56 16.03 0.04
CA THR A 53 2.51 17.08 -0.37
C THR A 53 2.51 17.32 -1.88
N GLY A 54 1.65 16.61 -2.63
CA GLY A 54 1.52 16.73 -4.08
C GLY A 54 2.30 15.66 -4.84
N GLY A 55 1.95 15.43 -6.13
CA GLY A 55 2.64 14.44 -6.97
C GLY A 55 2.56 13.00 -6.46
N GLY A 56 1.54 12.68 -5.66
CA GLY A 56 1.41 11.37 -4.99
C GLY A 56 2.27 11.20 -3.75
N ALA A 57 3.06 12.19 -3.35
CA ALA A 57 3.87 12.14 -2.13
C ALA A 57 3.06 12.58 -0.91
N HIS A 58 3.41 12.02 0.23
CA HIS A 58 2.78 12.27 1.52
C HIS A 58 3.83 12.31 2.64
N ASP A 59 3.63 13.24 3.56
CA ASP A 59 4.37 13.29 4.82
C ASP A 59 3.58 12.51 5.85
N ALA A 60 4.24 11.59 6.54
CA ALA A 60 3.63 10.73 7.54
C ALA A 60 4.36 10.87 8.88
N SER A 61 3.58 10.94 9.96
CA SER A 61 4.07 10.90 11.33
C SER A 61 3.37 9.77 12.07
N LEU A 62 4.14 8.83 12.63
CA LEU A 62 3.65 7.72 13.44
C LEU A 62 4.16 7.89 14.88
N VAL A 63 3.24 7.99 15.83
CA VAL A 63 3.51 8.34 17.23
C VAL A 63 2.90 7.30 18.16
N TRP A 64 3.66 6.90 19.18
CA TRP A 64 3.15 6.06 20.27
C TRP A 64 2.68 6.92 21.43
N ALA A 65 1.56 6.54 22.04
CA ALA A 65 0.93 7.29 23.14
C ALA A 65 1.85 7.42 24.38
N SER A 66 2.79 6.50 24.56
CA SER A 66 3.82 6.57 25.60
C SER A 66 4.85 7.70 25.37
N GLY A 67 4.90 8.28 24.16
CA GLY A 67 5.95 9.20 23.72
C GLY A 67 7.31 8.52 23.51
N SER A 68 7.41 7.19 23.69
CA SER A 68 8.69 6.46 23.59
C SER A 68 9.20 6.34 22.17
N GLN A 69 8.35 6.57 21.17
CA GLN A 69 8.68 6.44 19.77
C GLN A 69 7.86 7.43 18.94
N HIS A 70 8.55 8.09 18.01
CA HIS A 70 7.98 8.97 17.00
C HIS A 70 8.83 8.78 15.74
N ASN A 71 8.19 8.48 14.62
CA ASN A 71 8.84 8.37 13.32
C ASN A 71 8.17 9.27 12.30
N ASP A 72 8.94 10.18 11.72
CA ASP A 72 8.55 10.92 10.52
C ASP A 72 9.13 10.24 9.28
N PHE A 73 8.31 10.03 8.26
CA PHE A 73 8.70 9.35 7.04
C PHE A 73 7.86 9.79 5.84
N LYS A 74 8.26 9.36 4.64
CA LYS A 74 7.57 9.66 3.39
C LYS A 74 6.79 8.45 2.91
N LEU A 75 5.57 8.71 2.45
CA LEU A 75 4.69 7.75 1.81
C LEU A 75 4.37 8.21 0.38
N PHE A 76 4.14 7.25 -0.50
CA PHE A 76 3.82 7.50 -1.90
C PHE A 76 2.60 6.70 -2.33
N TYR A 77 1.64 7.39 -2.92
CA TYR A 77 0.54 6.78 -3.67
C TYR A 77 1.01 6.51 -5.10
N ARG A 78 1.00 5.23 -5.50
CA ARG A 78 1.46 4.79 -6.83
C ARG A 78 0.33 4.36 -7.76
N GLY A 79 -0.91 4.74 -7.41
CA GLY A 79 -2.12 4.24 -8.06
C GLY A 79 -2.71 3.05 -7.32
N GLN A 80 -3.92 2.69 -7.73
CA GLN A 80 -4.65 1.56 -7.18
C GLN A 80 -4.05 0.25 -7.72
N PRO A 81 -3.83 -0.78 -6.88
CA PRO A 81 -3.51 -2.12 -7.37
C PRO A 81 -4.61 -2.61 -8.33
N ALA A 82 -4.23 -3.30 -9.42
CA ALA A 82 -5.14 -3.61 -10.52
C ALA A 82 -6.41 -4.37 -10.08
N ASP A 83 -6.28 -5.26 -9.09
CA ASP A 83 -7.38 -6.10 -8.61
C ASP A 83 -7.95 -5.61 -7.26
N ALA A 84 -7.53 -4.43 -6.78
CA ALA A 84 -7.99 -3.91 -5.50
C ALA A 84 -9.33 -3.16 -5.63
N PRO A 85 -10.22 -3.26 -4.63
CA PRO A 85 -11.46 -2.48 -4.62
C PRO A 85 -11.15 -0.99 -4.57
N SER A 86 -12.00 -0.16 -5.19
CA SER A 86 -11.85 1.31 -5.17
C SER A 86 -11.97 1.94 -3.77
N THR A 87 -12.41 1.16 -2.79
CA THR A 87 -12.49 1.55 -1.38
C THR A 87 -11.15 1.42 -0.63
N LEU A 88 -10.16 0.74 -1.21
CA LEU A 88 -8.82 0.62 -0.65
C LEU A 88 -7.94 1.74 -1.19
N ILE A 89 -7.12 2.33 -0.34
CA ILE A 89 -6.00 3.21 -0.69
C ILE A 89 -4.74 2.55 -0.15
N VAL A 90 -3.71 2.44 -0.99
CA VAL A 90 -2.41 1.89 -0.59
C VAL A 90 -1.34 2.97 -0.73
N LEU A 91 -0.65 3.25 0.36
CA LEU A 91 0.52 4.11 0.42
C LEU A 91 1.73 3.28 0.79
N SER A 92 2.87 3.54 0.16
CA SER A 92 4.11 2.80 0.42
C SER A 92 5.31 3.72 0.58
N GLY A 93 6.24 3.34 1.43
CA GLY A 93 7.45 4.11 1.69
C GLY A 93 8.47 3.33 2.52
N GLU A 94 9.38 4.05 3.14
CA GLU A 94 10.37 3.50 4.06
C GLU A 94 10.40 4.31 5.34
N MET A 95 10.56 3.63 6.47
CA MET A 95 10.66 4.24 7.79
C MET A 95 11.86 3.66 8.52
N ARG A 96 12.52 4.46 9.35
CA ARG A 96 13.63 3.98 10.17
C ARG A 96 13.07 3.19 11.36
N ALA A 97 13.47 1.92 11.49
CA ALA A 97 13.13 1.07 12.63
C ALA A 97 14.34 0.21 13.01
N GLY A 98 14.69 0.20 14.31
CA GLY A 98 15.85 -0.56 14.82
C GLY A 98 17.18 -0.18 14.15
N GLY A 99 17.36 1.09 13.77
CA GLY A 99 18.58 1.59 13.13
C GLY A 99 18.68 1.40 11.61
N ALA A 100 17.76 0.65 10.99
CA ALA A 100 17.72 0.42 9.54
C ALA A 100 16.48 1.05 8.89
N LEU A 101 16.55 1.35 7.60
CA LEU A 101 15.36 1.66 6.80
C LEU A 101 14.59 0.37 6.52
N ARG A 102 13.29 0.41 6.76
CA ARG A 102 12.38 -0.72 6.57
C ARG A 102 11.21 -0.29 5.68
N PRO A 103 10.75 -1.16 4.77
CA PRO A 103 9.54 -0.90 4.02
C PRO A 103 8.35 -0.68 4.95
N VAL A 104 7.50 0.28 4.60
CA VAL A 104 6.22 0.54 5.26
C VAL A 104 5.12 0.56 4.23
N ILE A 105 4.02 -0.12 4.53
CA ILE A 105 2.79 -0.08 3.75
C ILE A 105 1.67 0.40 4.66
N VAL A 106 0.94 1.41 4.21
CA VAL A 106 -0.29 1.86 4.86
C VAL A 106 -1.46 1.57 3.94
N GLU A 107 -2.39 0.77 4.43
CA GLU A 107 -3.67 0.50 3.80
C GLU A 107 -4.76 1.28 4.51
N ILE A 108 -5.51 2.10 3.79
CA ILE A 108 -6.71 2.78 4.31
C ILE A 108 -7.90 2.23 3.54
N LYS A 109 -8.88 1.64 4.25
CA LYS A 109 -10.06 1.07 3.63
C LYS A 109 -11.28 1.86 4.06
N ARG A 110 -12.16 2.19 3.10
CA ARG A 110 -13.51 2.70 3.41
C ARG A 110 -14.36 1.55 3.92
N GLU A 111 -14.27 1.33 5.21
CA GLU A 111 -14.91 0.25 5.95
C GLU A 111 -15.28 0.77 7.34
N PRO A 112 -16.49 0.47 7.85
CA PRO A 112 -16.88 0.83 9.21
C PRO A 112 -15.87 0.28 10.23
N CYS A 113 -15.39 1.16 11.10
CA CYS A 113 -14.41 0.82 12.12
C CYS A 113 -14.86 1.41 13.46
N ARG A 114 -14.63 0.68 14.55
CA ARG A 114 -14.92 1.15 15.91
C ARG A 114 -13.66 1.04 16.74
N ASP A 115 -13.29 2.11 17.42
CA ASP A 115 -12.13 2.09 18.32
C ASP A 115 -12.50 1.54 19.71
N ASP A 116 -11.49 1.41 20.57
CA ASP A 116 -11.66 0.89 21.93
C ASP A 116 -12.43 1.85 22.86
N ALA A 117 -12.48 3.14 22.52
CA ALA A 117 -13.32 4.13 23.19
C ALA A 117 -14.79 4.03 22.74
N GLY A 118 -15.09 3.19 21.75
CA GLY A 118 -16.42 2.97 21.22
C GLY A 118 -16.86 4.01 20.18
N ALA A 119 -15.97 4.91 19.74
CA ALA A 119 -16.22 5.86 18.67
C ALA A 119 -16.24 5.15 17.30
N SER A 120 -17.10 5.64 16.41
CA SER A 120 -17.31 5.03 15.08
C SER A 120 -16.66 5.87 13.99
N PHE A 121 -15.97 5.18 13.07
CA PHE A 121 -15.20 5.76 11.98
C PHE A 121 -15.64 5.12 10.66
N MET A 122 -15.46 5.87 9.57
CA MET A 122 -15.79 5.42 8.21
C MET A 122 -14.63 4.72 7.50
N HIS A 123 -13.44 4.72 8.12
CA HIS A 123 -12.26 4.09 7.56
C HIS A 123 -11.53 3.26 8.61
N SER A 124 -11.07 2.08 8.19
CA SER A 124 -10.06 1.30 8.88
C SER A 124 -8.69 1.60 8.29
N VAL A 125 -7.65 1.50 9.10
CA VAL A 125 -6.26 1.66 8.68
C VAL A 125 -5.42 0.48 9.15
N SER A 126 -4.52 0.03 8.29
CA SER A 126 -3.46 -0.91 8.67
C SER A 126 -2.10 -0.36 8.28
N VAL A 127 -1.18 -0.38 9.24
CA VAL A 127 0.22 0.00 9.04
C VAL A 127 1.06 -1.27 9.16
N THR A 128 1.71 -1.66 8.08
CA THR A 128 2.60 -2.82 8.04
C THR A 128 4.04 -2.35 7.95
N ALA A 129 4.84 -2.69 8.95
CA ALA A 129 6.25 -2.31 9.04
C ALA A 129 7.02 -3.27 9.96
N GLU A 130 8.16 -3.78 9.51
CA GLU A 130 8.99 -4.68 10.30
C GLU A 130 9.76 -3.94 11.40
N GLY A 131 9.84 -4.55 12.59
CA GLY A 131 10.65 -4.03 13.70
C GLY A 131 10.08 -2.77 14.37
N VAL A 132 8.84 -2.43 14.04
CA VAL A 132 8.13 -1.26 14.58
C VAL A 132 7.39 -1.60 15.85
N VAL A 133 6.73 -2.77 15.88
CA VAL A 133 6.12 -3.33 17.08
C VAL A 133 6.82 -4.67 17.38
N PRO A 134 7.25 -4.92 18.62
CA PRO A 134 7.80 -6.22 19.00
C PRO A 134 6.77 -7.34 18.77
N GLY A 135 7.13 -8.36 17.98
CA GLY A 135 6.29 -9.54 17.77
C GLY A 135 5.13 -9.36 16.79
N THR A 136 4.92 -8.17 16.23
CA THR A 136 3.92 -7.95 15.16
C THR A 136 4.52 -7.10 14.05
N SER A 137 4.15 -7.40 12.80
CA SER A 137 4.52 -6.58 11.65
C SER A 137 3.39 -5.63 11.22
N GLN A 138 2.22 -5.73 11.85
CA GLN A 138 1.02 -5.03 11.44
C GLN A 138 0.31 -4.42 12.64
N MET A 139 0.00 -3.14 12.52
CA MET A 139 -0.89 -2.40 13.42
C MET A 139 -2.21 -2.16 12.70
N ARG A 140 -3.32 -2.17 13.45
CA ARG A 140 -4.66 -1.88 12.94
C ARG A 140 -5.32 -0.80 13.77
N GLY A 141 -6.14 0.01 13.12
CA GLY A 141 -6.78 1.16 13.72
C GLY A 141 -7.93 1.69 12.88
N CYS A 142 -8.50 2.80 13.34
CA CYS A 142 -9.57 3.53 12.68
C CYS A 142 -9.11 4.94 12.32
N GLY A 143 -9.83 5.64 11.44
CA GLY A 143 -9.53 7.04 11.18
C GLY A 143 -10.47 7.73 10.20
N HIS A 144 -10.07 8.95 9.82
CA HIS A 144 -10.80 9.82 8.92
C HIS A 144 -9.90 10.33 7.81
N LEU A 145 -10.41 10.29 6.59
CA LEU A 145 -9.88 11.12 5.52
C LEU A 145 -10.42 12.54 5.70
N ALA A 146 -9.54 13.53 5.58
CA ALA A 146 -9.94 14.92 5.47
C ALA A 146 -10.72 15.10 4.16
N MET A 147 -12.03 15.23 4.25
CA MET A 147 -12.86 15.57 3.10
C MET A 147 -12.60 17.04 2.76
N ARG A 148 -12.22 17.30 1.50
CA ARG A 148 -12.19 18.65 0.92
C ARG A 148 -13.46 18.91 0.15
#